data_AF-A0A176Z7X7-F1
#
_entry.id   AF-A0A176Z7X7-F1
#
_cell.length_a   1.000
_cell.length_b   1.000
_cell.length_c   1.000
_cell.angle_alpha   90.00
_cell.angle_beta   90.00
_cell.angle_gamma   90.00
#
_symmetry.space_group_name_H-M   'P 1'
#
loop_
_entity.id
_entity.type
_entity.pdbx_description
1 polymer ?
#
loop_
_entity_poly.entity_id
_entity_poly.type
_entity_poly.pdbx_seq_one_letter_code
_entity_poly.pdbx_strand_id
1 'polypeptide(L)' 'MLVADTTKFGRNAMVRGGDLDDCQHLFTDGPLPSAFAAIVAKYGGRIHPTDDARAGFERPATAWR' A
#
# COMPACT_ATOMS: atom_id res chain seq x y z
N MET A 1 -5.03 4.93 -10.70
CA MET A 1 -4.41 5.39 -9.43
C MET A 1 -4.89 4.50 -8.30
N LEU A 2 -3.97 3.91 -7.54
CA LEU A 2 -4.25 3.00 -6.41
C LEU A 2 -3.62 3.55 -5.13
N VAL A 3 -4.31 3.41 -4.00
CA VAL A 3 -3.82 3.82 -2.68
C VAL A 3 -3.94 2.62 -1.74
N ALA A 4 -2.85 2.29 -1.05
CA ALA A 4 -2.81 1.17 -0.11
C ALA A 4 -2.01 1.53 1.14
N ASP A 5 -2.53 1.17 2.30
CA ASP A 5 -1.77 1.23 3.55
C ASP A 5 -0.74 0.08 3.59
N THR A 6 0.45 0.37 4.09
CA THR A 6 1.57 -0.57 4.20
C THR A 6 1.23 -1.80 5.03
N THR A 7 0.31 -1.73 6.00
CA THR A 7 -0.14 -2.92 6.76
C THR A 7 -0.89 -3.96 5.92
N LYS A 8 -1.28 -3.62 4.68
CA LYS A 8 -1.95 -4.54 3.74
C LYS A 8 -0.97 -5.48 3.04
N PHE A 9 0.31 -5.13 2.99
CA PHE A 9 1.33 -5.95 2.36
C PHE A 9 1.66 -7.16 3.25
N GLY A 10 1.80 -8.35 2.64
CA GLY A 10 2.10 -9.59 3.36
C GLY A 10 0.91 -10.22 4.11
N ARG A 11 -0.27 -9.60 4.07
CA ARG A 11 -1.53 -10.21 4.53
C ARG A 11 -2.27 -10.82 3.35
N ASN A 12 -2.90 -11.98 3.55
CA ASN A 12 -3.90 -12.47 2.60
C ASN A 12 -5.10 -11.51 2.62
N ALA A 13 -5.13 -10.59 1.68
CA ALA A 13 -6.25 -9.71 1.42
C ALA A 13 -6.98 -10.24 0.18
N MET A 14 -8.30 -10.38 0.26
CA MET A 14 -9.11 -10.66 -0.92
C MET A 14 -9.03 -9.44 -1.84
N VAL A 15 -8.15 -9.48 -2.83
CA VAL A 15 -8.12 -8.53 -3.93
C VAL A 15 -9.00 -9.06 -5.05
N ARG A 16 -9.97 -8.26 -5.49
CA ARG A 16 -10.64 -8.52 -6.76
C ARG A 16 -9.64 -8.13 -7.86
N GLY A 17 -9.27 -9.12 -8.68
CA GLY A 17 -8.11 -9.09 -9.56
C GLY A 17 -7.88 -7.76 -10.27
N GLY A 18 -6.66 -7.26 -10.15
CA GLY A 18 -6.12 -6.13 -10.89
C GLY A 18 -4.62 -6.35 -11.07
N ASP A 19 -4.09 -5.93 -12.21
CA ASP A 19 -2.66 -5.99 -12.51
C ASP A 19 -2.00 -4.66 -12.12
N LEU A 20 -0.80 -4.73 -11.54
CA LEU A 20 -0.01 -3.55 -11.25
C LEU A 20 0.52 -2.90 -12.54
N ASP A 21 0.60 -3.66 -13.63
CA ASP A 21 0.91 -3.14 -14.97
C ASP A 21 -0.18 -2.18 -15.48
N ASP A 22 -1.44 -2.35 -15.05
CA ASP A 22 -2.55 -1.43 -15.36
C ASP A 22 -2.56 -0.17 -14.47
N CYS A 23 -1.78 -0.19 -13.38
CA CYS A 23 -1.69 0.91 -12.42
C CYS A 23 -0.60 1.91 -12.82
N GLN A 24 -0.99 3.15 -13.12
CA GLN A 24 -0.05 4.23 -13.44
C GLN A 24 0.69 4.75 -12.20
N HIS A 25 0.00 4.80 -11.06
CA HIS A 25 0.54 5.27 -9.78
C HIS A 25 -0.03 4.48 -8.60
N LEU A 26 0.86 4.07 -7.69
CA LEU A 26 0.56 3.45 -6.40
C LEU A 26 1.08 4.36 -5.28
N PHE A 27 0.22 4.75 -4.35
CA PHE A 27 0.58 5.53 -3.17
C PHE A 27 0.50 4.66 -1.91
N THR A 28 1.52 4.73 -1.07
CA THR A 28 1.57 4.03 0.22
C THR A 28 1.92 4.98 1.35
N ASP A 29 1.43 4.71 2.55
CA ASP A 29 1.64 5.52 3.76
C ASP A 29 2.95 5.19 4.51
N GLY A 30 3.91 4.64 3.78
CA GLY A 30 5.20 4.19 4.26
C GLY A 30 5.94 3.40 3.17
N PRO A 31 7.21 3.05 3.40
CA PRO A 31 7.96 2.20 2.48
C PRO A 31 7.35 0.78 2.41
N LEU A 32 7.40 0.17 1.23
CA LEU A 32 7.01 -1.23 1.07
C LEU A 32 7.96 -2.14 1.86
N PRO A 33 7.47 -3.25 2.46
CA PRO A 33 8.33 -4.21 3.13
C PRO A 33 9.39 -4.80 2.19
N SER A 34 10.56 -5.16 2.73
CA SER A 34 11.70 -5.68 1.96
C SER A 34 11.38 -6.91 1.11
N ALA A 35 10.40 -7.73 1.53
CA ALA A 35 9.89 -8.86 0.76
C ALA A 35 9.34 -8.46 -0.63
N PHE A 36 8.98 -7.18 -0.82
CA PHE A 36 8.49 -6.62 -2.08
C PHE A 36 9.56 -5.86 -2.87
N ALA A 37 10.85 -6.05 -2.57
CA ALA A 37 11.96 -5.37 -3.27
C ALA A 37 11.91 -5.56 -4.80
N ALA A 38 11.50 -6.72 -5.30
CA ALA A 38 11.34 -6.96 -6.73
C ALA A 38 10.25 -6.07 -7.38
N ILE A 39 9.17 -5.80 -6.64
CA ILE A 39 8.10 -4.87 -7.07
C ILE A 39 8.64 -3.45 -7.10
N VAL A 40 9.38 -3.03 -6.08
CA VAL A 40 10.02 -1.71 -6.04
C VAL A 40 11.02 -1.56 -7.20
N ALA A 41 11.80 -2.59 -7.52
CA ALA A 41 12.73 -2.55 -8.63
C ALA A 41 12.02 -2.42 -9.99
N LYS A 42 10.91 -3.14 -10.21
CA LYS A 42 10.16 -3.09 -11.47
C LYS A 42 9.34 -1.80 -11.63
N TYR A 43 8.75 -1.30 -10.55
CA TYR A 43 7.73 -0.25 -10.60
C TYR A 43 8.11 1.05 -9.86
N GLY A 44 9.34 1.18 -9.37
CA GLY A 44 9.73 2.27 -8.45
C GLY A 44 9.37 3.69 -8.91
N GLY A 45 9.43 3.98 -10.22
CA GLY A 45 9.01 5.27 -10.78
C GLY A 45 7.50 5.56 -10.72
N ARG A 46 6.70 4.59 -10.27
CA ARG A 46 5.23 4.64 -10.15
C ARG A 46 4.76 4.49 -8.70
N ILE A 47 5.66 4.14 -7.78
CA ILE A 47 5.35 3.92 -6.36
C ILE A 47 5.79 5.15 -5.59
N HIS A 48 4.84 5.74 -4.86
CA HIS A 48 5.03 6.96 -4.08
C HIS A 48 4.77 6.64 -2.61
N PRO A 49 5.78 6.15 -1.88
CA PRO A 49 5.68 6.00 -0.44
C PRO A 49 5.78 7.38 0.21
N THR A 50 4.97 7.61 1.24
CA THR A 50 5.21 8.73 2.16
C THR A 50 6.38 8.37 3.07
N ASP A 51 7.30 9.30 3.29
CA ASP A 51 8.39 9.14 4.28
C ASP A 51 7.87 9.14 5.73
N ASP A 52 6.65 9.64 5.95
CA ASP A 52 5.93 9.53 7.22
C ASP A 52 5.31 8.14 7.35
N ALA A 53 6.07 7.19 7.90
CA ALA A 53 5.51 5.97 8.49
C ALA A 53 4.46 6.39 9.52
N ARG A 54 3.17 6.31 9.17
CA ARG A 54 2.01 6.87 9.91
C ARG A 54 2.27 7.13 11.40
N ALA A 55 2.49 8.39 11.75
CA ALA A 55 2.14 8.88 13.07
C ALA A 55 0.59 8.79 13.20
N GLY A 56 0.09 7.77 13.88
CA GLY A 56 -1.18 7.82 14.60
C GLY A 56 -2.48 7.93 13.80
N PHE A 57 -2.74 7.06 12.81
CA PHE A 57 -4.14 6.84 12.40
C PHE A 57 -4.78 5.80 13.34
N GLU A 58 -5.23 6.24 14.52
CA GLU A 58 -6.14 5.47 15.35
C GLU A 58 -7.41 5.19 14.55
N ARG A 59 -7.73 3.91 14.36
CA ARG A 59 -9.04 3.50 13.85
C ARG A 59 -10.09 4.01 14.84
N PRO A 60 -11.06 4.87 14.45
CA PRO A 60 -12.19 5.11 15.32
C PRO A 60 -12.88 3.76 15.56
N ALA A 61 -13.02 3.41 16.84
CA ALA A 61 -13.75 2.22 17.27
C ALA A 61 -15.11 2.26 16.57
N THR A 62 -15.38 1.23 15.79
CA THR A 62 -16.55 1.13 14.92
C THR A 62 -17.79 1.04 15.79
N ALA A 63 -18.46 2.17 16.05
CA ALA A 63 -19.77 2.23 16.67
C ALA A 63 -20.82 2.48 15.58
N TRP A 64 -21.23 1.41 14.92
CA TRP A 64 -22.49 1.38 14.18
C TRP A 64 -23.42 0.49 15.00
N ARG A 65 -24.34 1.14 15.73
CA ARG A 65 -25.53 0.55 16.34
C ARG A 65 -26.69 0.74 15.39
#